data_AF-X1RMX6-F1
#
_entry.id   AF-X1RMX6-F1
#
_cell.length_a   1.000
_cell.length_b   1.000
_cell.length_c   1.000
_cell.angle_alpha   90.00
_cell.angle_beta   90.00
_cell.angle_gamma   90.00
#
_symmetry.space_group_name_H-M   'P 1'
#
loop_
_entity.id
_entity.type
_entity.pdbx_description
1 polymer ?
#
loop_
_entity_poly.entity_id
_entity_poly.type
_entity_poly.pdbx_seq_one_letter_code
_entity_poly.pdbx_strand_id
1 'polypeptide(L)'
;AEKIGKIPQFPEDLRSKLLHMIVAHHGEFEWGSPKQPMFLEALILHFIDNLDSKAEMIIEELRKNKGLGKEWSDYHPYLEREIYLREQQ
;
A
#
# COMPACT_ATOMS: atom_id res chain seq x y z
N ALA A 1 -14.48 -11.29 10.03
CA ALA A 1 -15.43 -11.31 11.16
C ALA A 1 -15.48 -12.68 11.86
N GLU A 2 -15.66 -13.78 11.12
CA GLU A 2 -15.78 -15.14 11.70
C GLU A 2 -14.62 -15.55 12.61
N LYS A 3 -13.37 -15.20 12.25
CA LYS A 3 -12.18 -15.50 13.08
C LYS A 3 -12.20 -14.81 14.44
N ILE A 4 -12.66 -13.55 14.51
CA ILE A 4 -12.73 -12.79 15.78
C ILE A 4 -13.73 -13.45 16.73
N GLY A 5 -14.84 -13.98 16.21
CA GLY A 5 -15.85 -14.69 17.01
C GLY A 5 -15.35 -15.97 17.69
N LYS A 6 -14.16 -16.47 17.32
CA LYS A 6 -13.51 -17.62 17.95
C LYS A 6 -12.66 -17.23 19.16
N ILE A 7 -12.44 -15.94 19.41
CA ILE A 7 -11.65 -15.42 20.53
C ILE A 7 -12.61 -15.03 21.67
N PRO A 8 -12.60 -15.74 22.82
CA PRO A 8 -13.47 -15.40 23.94
C PRO A 8 -13.22 -13.98 24.44
N GLN A 9 -14.30 -13.23 24.71
CA GLN A 9 -14.26 -11.89 25.32
C GLN A 9 -13.43 -10.87 24.52
N PHE A 10 -13.40 -10.99 23.18
CA PHE A 10 -12.72 -10.03 22.34
C PHE A 10 -13.36 -8.63 22.44
N PRO A 11 -12.59 -7.54 22.66
CA PRO A 11 -13.16 -6.21 22.83
C PRO A 11 -13.89 -5.71 21.57
N GLU A 12 -15.15 -5.26 21.71
CA GLU A 12 -15.96 -4.79 20.59
C GLU A 12 -15.43 -3.51 19.91
N ASP A 13 -14.79 -2.61 20.67
CA ASP A 13 -14.13 -1.42 20.10
C ASP A 13 -12.97 -1.84 19.18
N LEU A 14 -12.13 -2.78 19.64
CA LEU A 14 -11.02 -3.29 18.86
C LEU A 14 -11.52 -4.04 17.61
N ARG A 15 -12.64 -4.76 17.71
CA ARG A 15 -13.26 -5.43 16.57
C ARG A 15 -13.69 -4.43 15.52
N SER A 16 -14.36 -3.36 15.93
CA SER A 16 -14.81 -2.28 15.04
C SER A 16 -13.63 -1.60 14.34
N LYS A 17 -12.57 -1.24 15.10
CA LYS A 17 -11.35 -0.64 14.54
C LYS A 17 -10.64 -1.56 13.55
N LEU A 18 -10.47 -2.84 13.87
CA LEU A 18 -9.85 -3.81 12.96
C LEU A 18 -10.63 -3.96 11.67
N LEU A 19 -11.96 -4.10 11.75
CA LEU A 19 -12.80 -4.21 10.56
C LEU A 19 -12.75 -2.93 9.71
N HIS A 20 -12.74 -1.76 10.35
CA HIS A 20 -12.60 -0.48 9.65
C HIS A 20 -11.26 -0.39 8.92
N MET A 21 -10.15 -0.74 9.57
CA MET A 21 -8.83 -0.75 8.95
C MET A 21 -8.79 -1.65 7.71
N ILE A 22 -9.38 -2.85 7.78
CA ILE A 22 -9.43 -3.77 6.64
C ILE A 22 -10.21 -3.17 5.47
N VAL A 23 -11.34 -2.51 5.71
CA VAL A 23 -12.15 -1.96 4.60
C VAL A 23 -11.70 -0.59 4.15
N ALA A 24 -10.92 0.15 4.94
CA ALA A 24 -10.51 1.51 4.64
C ALA A 24 -9.05 1.64 4.17
N HIS A 25 -8.25 0.56 4.18
CA HIS A 25 -6.81 0.63 3.90
C HIS A 25 -6.47 1.18 2.50
N HIS A 26 -7.35 1.07 1.51
CA HIS A 26 -7.14 1.71 0.20
C HIS A 26 -7.32 3.25 0.22
N GLY A 27 -7.77 3.82 1.33
CA GLY A 27 -7.77 5.26 1.56
C GLY A 27 -8.98 5.95 0.93
N GLU A 28 -8.95 6.10 -0.38
CA GLU A 28 -9.93 6.91 -1.12
C GLU A 28 -10.92 6.05 -1.90
N PHE A 29 -12.13 6.59 -2.11
CA PHE A 29 -13.16 5.92 -2.91
C PHE A 29 -12.68 5.67 -4.35
N GLU A 30 -11.92 6.61 -4.91
CA GLU A 30 -11.34 6.53 -6.25
C GLU A 30 -10.29 5.40 -6.37
N TRP A 31 -9.69 4.99 -5.25
CA TRP A 31 -8.71 3.89 -5.19
C TRP A 31 -9.35 2.56 -4.78
N GLY A 32 -10.69 2.47 -4.86
CA GLY A 32 -11.46 1.26 -4.58
C GLY A 32 -11.78 1.06 -3.09
N SER A 33 -11.52 2.06 -2.24
CA SER A 33 -11.85 1.95 -0.82
C SER A 33 -13.36 2.13 -0.59
N PRO A 34 -14.07 1.17 0.03
CA PRO A 34 -15.48 1.37 0.42
C PRO A 34 -15.65 2.38 1.57
N LYS A 35 -14.56 2.76 2.26
CA LYS A 35 -14.54 3.75 3.36
C LYS A 35 -13.23 4.52 3.41
N GLN A 36 -13.27 5.78 3.85
CA GLN A 36 -12.05 6.51 4.19
C GLN A 36 -11.49 6.11 5.55
N PRO A 37 -10.17 6.23 5.79
CA PRO A 37 -9.58 6.07 7.11
C PRO A 37 -10.14 7.12 8.09
N MET A 38 -10.73 6.68 9.21
CA MET A 38 -11.46 7.58 10.13
C MET A 38 -10.75 7.81 11.46
N PHE A 39 -9.58 7.21 11.66
CA PHE A 39 -8.77 7.35 12.87
C PHE A 39 -7.28 7.15 12.54
N LEU A 40 -6.43 7.53 13.49
CA LEU A 40 -4.99 7.62 13.31
C LEU A 40 -4.37 6.34 12.76
N GLU A 41 -4.63 5.20 13.40
CA GLU A 41 -4.05 3.92 13.01
C GLU A 41 -4.52 3.48 11.61
N ALA A 42 -5.78 3.76 11.24
CA ALA A 42 -6.28 3.48 9.90
C ALA A 42 -5.61 4.37 8.84
N LEU A 43 -5.37 5.64 9.15
CA LEU A 43 -4.71 6.57 8.25
C LEU A 43 -3.24 6.17 8.03
N ILE A 44 -2.56 5.80 9.11
CA ILE A 44 -1.17 5.30 9.05
C ILE A 44 -1.11 4.01 8.22
N LEU A 45 -2.02 3.06 8.45
CA LEU A 45 -2.07 1.81 7.69
C LEU A 45 -2.24 2.09 6.19
N HIS A 46 -3.15 2.99 5.82
CA HIS A 46 -3.35 3.37 4.43
C HIS A 46 -2.06 3.90 3.78
N PHE A 47 -1.34 4.80 4.46
CA PHE A 47 -0.09 5.32 3.90
C PHE A 47 1.01 4.28 3.80
N ILE A 48 1.11 3.34 4.75
CA ILE A 48 2.07 2.24 4.69
C ILE A 48 1.75 1.32 3.51
N ASP A 49 0.49 0.96 3.31
CA ASP A 49 0.03 0.12 2.19
C ASP A 49 0.32 0.77 0.82
N ASN A 50 0.02 2.08 0.70
CA ASN A 50 0.34 2.84 -0.51
C ASN A 50 1.84 2.96 -0.76
N LEU A 51 2.63 3.17 0.29
CA LEU A 51 4.09 3.25 0.21
C LEU A 51 4.69 1.91 -0.23
N ASP A 52 4.24 0.80 0.34
CA ASP A 52 4.69 -0.55 0.00
C ASP A 52 4.44 -0.84 -1.49
N SER A 53 3.23 -0.55 -1.97
CA SER A 53 2.87 -0.70 -3.38
C SER A 53 3.77 0.12 -4.31
N LYS A 54 4.04 1.38 -3.96
CA LYS A 54 4.93 2.26 -4.75
C LYS A 54 6.39 1.81 -4.69
N ALA A 55 6.84 1.30 -3.55
CA ALA A 55 8.18 0.77 -3.39
C ALA A 55 8.38 -0.48 -4.26
N GLU A 56 7.43 -1.41 -4.29
CA GLU A 56 7.52 -2.58 -5.16
C GLU A 56 7.50 -2.19 -6.65
N MET A 57 6.72 -1.18 -7.06
CA MET A 57 6.79 -0.65 -8.43
C MET A 57 8.19 -0.16 -8.82
N ILE A 58 8.87 0.57 -7.93
CA ILE A 58 10.25 1.01 -8.14
C ILE A 58 11.18 -0.21 -8.28
N ILE A 59 11.06 -1.17 -7.37
CA ILE A 59 11.89 -2.38 -7.37
C ILE A 59 11.67 -3.20 -8.65
N GLU A 60 10.43 -3.31 -9.12
CA GLU A 60 10.09 -3.98 -10.37
C GLU A 60 10.74 -3.29 -11.57
N GLU A 61 10.73 -1.96 -11.62
CA GLU A 61 11.38 -1.20 -12.70
C GLU A 61 12.90 -1.39 -12.71
N LEU A 62 13.52 -1.41 -11.53
CA LEU A 62 14.94 -1.72 -11.36
C LEU A 62 15.27 -3.13 -11.86
N ARG A 63 14.44 -4.13 -11.51
CA ARG A 63 14.62 -5.52 -11.96
C ARG A 63 14.46 -5.63 -13.48
N LYS A 64 13.44 -4.99 -14.06
CA LYS A 64 13.16 -5.01 -15.51
C LYS A 64 14.30 -4.43 -16.35
N ASN A 65 14.92 -3.35 -15.89
CA ASN A 65 15.96 -2.66 -16.66
C ASN A 65 17.40 -3.08 -16.29
N LYS A 66 17.56 -4.08 -15.42
CA LYS A 66 18.87 -4.57 -14.99
C LYS A 66 19.69 -5.04 -16.18
N GLY A 67 20.93 -4.54 -16.28
CA GLY A 67 21.89 -4.95 -17.32
C GLY A 67 21.67 -4.32 -18.69
N LEU A 68 20.68 -3.44 -18.86
CA LEU A 68 20.44 -2.73 -20.11
C LEU A 68 21.36 -1.50 -20.31
N GLY A 69 22.17 -1.15 -19.30
CA GLY A 69 23.06 0.02 -19.35
C GLY A 69 22.33 1.38 -19.38
N LYS A 70 21.02 1.40 -19.12
CA LYS A 70 20.22 2.62 -19.01
C LYS A 70 20.46 3.31 -17.66
N GLU A 71 20.46 4.64 -17.66
CA GLU A 71 20.52 5.45 -16.44
C GLU A 71 19.13 5.76 -15.87
N TRP A 72 18.11 5.87 -16.74
CA TRP A 72 16.73 6.17 -16.40
C TRP A 72 15.77 5.19 -17.08
N SER A 73 14.63 4.90 -16.43
CA SER A 73 13.53 4.15 -17.02
C SER A 73 12.76 5.00 -18.04
N ASP A 74 11.86 4.36 -18.79
CA ASP A 74 10.79 5.09 -19.46
C ASP A 74 9.79 5.64 -18.41
N TYR A 75 8.92 6.58 -18.79
CA TYR A 75 7.96 7.20 -17.87
C TYR A 75 6.99 6.17 -17.26
N HIS A 76 6.91 6.11 -15.93
CA HIS A 76 6.03 5.20 -15.21
C HIS A 76 4.70 5.88 -14.85
N PRO A 77 3.57 5.55 -15.50
CA PRO A 77 2.33 6.32 -15.39
C PRO A 77 1.72 6.35 -13.99
N TYR A 78 1.80 5.26 -13.22
CA TYR A 78 1.25 5.21 -11.86
C TYR A 78 2.12 5.92 -10.81
N LEU A 79 3.40 6.14 -11.11
CA LEU A 79 4.32 6.87 -10.24
C LEU A 79 4.51 8.31 -10.72
N GLU A 80 4.06 8.61 -11.93
CA GLU A 80 4.15 9.90 -12.61
C GLU A 80 5.59 10.43 -12.69
N ARG A 81 6.55 9.54 -12.93
CA ARG A 81 7.97 9.87 -13.00
C ARG A 81 8.77 8.84 -13.78
N GLU A 82 9.95 9.26 -14.21
CA GLU A 82 11.03 8.34 -14.59
C GLU A 82 11.77 7.88 -13.33
N ILE A 83 12.32 6.67 -13.38
CA ILE A 83 12.99 6.03 -12.25
C ILE A 83 14.48 5.96 -12.55
N TYR A 84 15.31 6.41 -11.62
CA TYR A 84 16.76 6.31 -11.74
C TYR A 84 17.20 4.86 -11.51
N LEU A 85 17.99 4.31 -12.44
CA LEU A 85 18.27 2.87 -12.51
C LEU A 85 19.67 2.47 -12.03
N ARG A 86 20.56 3.44 -11.78
CA ARG A 86 22.00 3.17 -11.57
C ARG A 86 22.38 2.77 -10.15
N GLU A 87 21.45 2.75 -9.20
CA GLU A 87 21.74 2.43 -7.79
C GLU A 87 22.02 0.94 -7.52
N GLN A 88 21.85 0.03 -8.50
CA GLN A 88 22.06 -1.42 -8.32
C GLN A 88 23.15 -2.03 -9.22
N GLN A 89 24.24 -1.30 -9.47
CA GLN A 89 25.47 -1.90 -10.04
C GLN A 89 26.24 -2.69 -8.98
#